data_AF-A0A1J4U3X9-F1
#
_entry.id   AF-A0A1J4U3X9-F1
#
_cell.length_a   1.000
_cell.length_b   1.000
_cell.length_c   1.000
_cell.angle_alpha   90.00
_cell.angle_beta   90.00
_cell.angle_gamma   90.00
#
_symmetry.space_group_name_H-M   'P 1'
#
loop_
_entity.id
_entity.type
_entity.pdbx_description
1 polymer ?
#
loop_
_entity_poly.entity_id
_entity_poly.type
_entity_poly.pdbx_seq_one_letter_code
_entity_poly.pdbx_strand_id
1 'polypeptide(L)'
;MTNNKKGFTLIELLVVIAIFALIANVAMISLGKARRESRDAQRMSDINQFRSALHLYSLENSNYPNGENIPLGTGNYMILNFNGWGNDTTPPIFMYSAPRDPKMANQSPDACISSSSGSCDYGYSLNNNDFIIYFYLEGNIGSMVEGLHVATEDEII
;
A
#
# COMPACT_ATOMS: atom_id res chain seq x y z
N MET A 1 16.18 -64.16 -7.29
CA MET A 1 15.63 -63.13 -6.38
C MET A 1 14.55 -62.38 -7.15
N THR A 2 13.28 -62.75 -6.99
CA THR A 2 12.15 -62.13 -7.71
C THR A 2 11.73 -60.86 -6.96
N ASN A 3 12.02 -59.71 -7.56
CA ASN A 3 11.59 -58.41 -7.05
C ASN A 3 10.07 -58.29 -7.17
N ASN A 4 9.37 -58.37 -6.04
CA ASN A 4 7.95 -58.14 -5.94
C ASN A 4 7.68 -56.63 -6.13
N LYS A 5 7.44 -56.21 -7.38
CA LYS A 5 7.06 -54.82 -7.68
C LYS A 5 5.64 -54.58 -7.15
N LYS A 6 5.52 -53.98 -5.97
CA LYS A 6 4.24 -53.48 -5.46
C LYS A 6 3.79 -52.31 -6.33
N GLY A 7 2.64 -52.46 -6.99
CA GLY A 7 2.00 -51.39 -7.75
C GLY A 7 1.09 -50.55 -6.86
N PHE A 8 0.92 -49.28 -7.22
CA PHE A 8 -0.05 -48.38 -6.59
C PHE A 8 -1.48 -48.81 -6.97
N THR A 9 -2.39 -48.78 -6.01
CA THR A 9 -3.82 -49.02 -6.27
C THR A 9 -4.52 -47.71 -6.68
N LEU A 10 -5.61 -47.83 -7.45
CA LEU A 10 -6.44 -46.67 -7.82
C LEU A 10 -7.02 -45.96 -6.58
N ILE A 11 -7.35 -46.72 -5.53
CA ILE A 11 -7.89 -46.15 -4.30
C ILE A 11 -6.83 -45.35 -3.52
N GLU A 12 -5.57 -45.82 -3.49
CA GLU A 12 -4.47 -45.08 -2.87
C GLU A 12 -4.24 -43.73 -3.57
N LEU A 13 -4.30 -43.70 -4.91
CA LEU A 13 -4.17 -42.44 -5.65
C LEU A 13 -5.35 -41.51 -5.38
N LEU A 14 -6.58 -42.06 -5.29
CA LEU A 14 -7.80 -41.30 -5.03
C LEU A 14 -7.77 -40.64 -3.63
N VAL A 15 -7.32 -41.36 -2.61
CA VAL A 15 -7.21 -40.82 -1.25
C VAL A 15 -6.17 -39.68 -1.19
N VAL A 16 -5.04 -39.83 -1.89
CA VAL A 16 -3.99 -38.80 -1.90
C VAL A 16 -4.47 -37.50 -2.53
N ILE A 17 -5.14 -37.56 -3.69
CA ILE A 17 -5.67 -36.34 -4.32
C ILE A 17 -6.77 -35.70 -3.50
N ALA A 18 -7.59 -36.50 -2.78
CA ALA A 18 -8.61 -35.99 -1.87
C ALA A 18 -8.00 -35.21 -0.70
N ILE A 19 -6.93 -35.74 -0.08
CA ILE A 19 -6.21 -35.04 1.00
C ILE A 19 -5.48 -33.80 0.47
N PHE A 20 -4.86 -33.89 -0.72
CA PHE A 20 -4.20 -32.75 -1.34
C PHE A 20 -5.16 -31.59 -1.62
N ALA A 21 -6.35 -31.88 -2.16
CA ALA A 21 -7.39 -30.89 -2.41
C ALA A 21 -7.83 -30.18 -1.11
N LEU A 22 -7.95 -30.93 -0.01
CA LEU A 22 -8.30 -30.36 1.29
C LEU A 22 -7.23 -29.37 1.80
N ILE A 23 -5.95 -29.76 1.76
CA ILE A 23 -4.85 -28.91 2.23
C ILE A 23 -4.68 -27.68 1.33
N ALA A 24 -4.80 -27.85 0.01
CA ALA A 24 -4.68 -26.76 -0.96
C ALA A 24 -5.71 -25.65 -0.72
N ASN A 25 -6.95 -26.00 -0.36
CA ASN A 25 -8.00 -25.02 -0.06
C ASN A 25 -7.66 -24.17 1.17
N VAL A 26 -7.19 -24.78 2.26
CA VAL A 26 -6.80 -24.05 3.49
C VAL A 26 -5.61 -23.12 3.21
N ALA A 27 -4.63 -23.60 2.46
CA ALA A 27 -3.45 -22.81 2.08
C ALA A 27 -3.82 -21.56 1.26
N MET A 28 -4.79 -21.68 0.34
CA MET A 28 -5.22 -20.57 -0.51
C MET A 28 -5.85 -19.41 0.28
N ILE A 29 -6.72 -19.72 1.25
CA ILE A 29 -7.36 -18.70 2.11
C ILE A 29 -6.31 -17.96 2.94
N SER A 30 -5.36 -18.70 3.53
CA SER A 30 -4.27 -18.13 4.33
C SER A 30 -3.39 -17.17 3.51
N LEU A 31 -3.02 -17.57 2.28
CA LEU A 31 -2.22 -16.74 1.38
C LEU A 31 -2.92 -15.42 1.02
N GLY A 32 -4.24 -15.46 0.78
CA GLY A 32 -5.03 -14.26 0.50
C GLY A 32 -4.98 -13.24 1.64
N LYS A 33 -5.07 -13.72 2.89
CA LYS A 33 -4.95 -12.89 4.10
C LYS A 33 -3.54 -12.32 4.24
N ALA A 34 -2.51 -13.17 4.16
CA ALA A 34 -1.11 -12.74 4.30
C ALA A 34 -0.71 -11.67 3.27
N ARG A 35 -1.20 -11.77 2.02
CA ARG A 35 -0.97 -10.75 0.99
C ARG A 35 -1.63 -9.41 1.31
N ARG A 36 -2.83 -9.41 1.91
CA ARG A 36 -3.49 -8.16 2.34
C ARG A 36 -2.68 -7.50 3.45
N GLU A 37 -2.35 -8.26 4.50
CA GLU A 37 -1.55 -7.79 5.64
C GLU A 37 -0.19 -7.25 5.20
N SER A 38 0.48 -7.88 4.23
CA SER A 38 1.73 -7.39 3.68
C SER A 38 1.59 -6.04 2.95
N ARG A 39 0.50 -5.81 2.22
CA ARG A 39 0.27 -4.53 1.54
C ARG A 39 -0.07 -3.44 2.54
N ASP A 40 -0.89 -3.76 3.53
CA ASP A 40 -1.24 -2.89 4.64
C ASP A 40 0.00 -2.47 5.45
N ALA A 41 0.91 -3.40 5.75
CA ALA A 41 2.20 -3.07 6.36
C ALA A 41 3.07 -2.15 5.48
N GLN A 42 3.07 -2.39 4.16
CA GLN A 42 3.76 -1.51 3.21
C GLN A 42 3.14 -0.10 3.22
N ARG A 43 1.81 0.02 3.22
CA ARG A 43 1.12 1.31 3.32
C ARG A 43 1.55 2.11 4.52
N MET A 44 1.60 1.49 5.69
CA MET A 44 2.06 2.17 6.90
C MET A 44 3.52 2.64 6.79
N SER A 45 4.39 1.86 6.16
CA SER A 45 5.77 2.29 5.88
C SER A 45 5.82 3.46 4.90
N ASP A 46 4.98 3.47 3.87
CA ASP A 46 4.88 4.54 2.88
C ASP A 46 4.39 5.84 3.52
N ILE A 47 3.34 5.78 4.35
CA ILE A 47 2.84 6.94 5.11
C ILE A 47 3.92 7.56 5.98
N ASN A 48 4.72 6.75 6.69
CA ASN A 48 5.80 7.28 7.50
C ASN A 48 6.91 7.95 6.65
N GLN A 49 7.20 7.42 5.46
CA GLN A 49 8.15 8.04 4.53
C GLN A 49 7.63 9.40 4.03
N PHE A 50 6.34 9.48 3.69
CA PHE A 50 5.73 10.75 3.30
C PHE A 50 5.76 11.79 4.41
N ARG A 51 5.37 11.41 5.64
CA ARG A 51 5.41 12.31 6.80
C ARG A 51 6.83 12.85 7.03
N SER A 52 7.83 11.97 6.97
CA SER A 52 9.23 12.36 7.13
C SER A 52 9.70 13.33 6.05
N ALA A 53 9.37 13.07 4.78
CA ALA A 53 9.76 13.94 3.67
C ALA A 53 9.04 15.29 3.69
N LEU A 54 7.75 15.31 4.05
CA LEU A 54 6.98 16.54 4.23
C LEU A 54 7.51 17.37 5.39
N HIS A 55 7.89 16.73 6.50
CA HIS A 55 8.53 17.43 7.62
C HIS A 55 9.88 18.05 7.20
N LEU A 56 10.71 17.35 6.42
CA LEU A 56 11.93 17.94 5.88
C LEU A 56 11.64 19.13 4.95
N TYR A 57 10.61 19.02 4.10
CA TYR A 57 10.17 20.13 3.24
C TYR A 57 9.75 21.34 4.07
N SER A 58 8.97 21.14 5.14
CA SER A 58 8.49 22.25 5.98
C SER A 58 9.59 22.93 6.77
N LEU A 59 10.64 22.20 7.19
CA LEU A 59 11.82 22.77 7.81
C LEU A 59 12.57 23.75 6.89
N GLU A 60 12.62 23.49 5.58
CA GLU A 60 13.28 24.38 4.62
C GLU A 60 12.38 25.52 4.12
N ASN A 61 11.09 25.23 3.89
CA ASN A 61 10.16 26.16 3.24
C ASN A 61 9.21 26.89 4.19
N SER A 62 9.24 26.57 5.49
CA SER A 62 8.31 27.10 6.51
C SER A 62 6.82 26.87 6.20
N ASN A 63 6.52 25.97 5.26
CA ASN A 63 5.19 25.55 4.86
C ASN A 63 5.25 24.17 4.19
N TYR A 64 4.11 23.53 3.98
CA TYR A 64 3.98 22.31 3.17
C TYR A 64 3.67 22.62 1.70
N PRO A 65 3.91 21.67 0.79
CA PRO A 65 3.59 21.84 -0.63
C PRO A 65 2.12 22.17 -0.86
N ASN A 66 1.83 23.11 -1.75
CA ASN A 66 0.44 23.33 -2.16
C ASN A 66 -0.07 22.14 -2.96
N GLY A 67 -1.31 21.73 -2.71
CA GLY A 67 -1.94 20.63 -3.43
C GLY A 67 -3.32 20.30 -2.88
N GLU A 68 -4.22 19.90 -3.77
CA GLU A 68 -5.57 19.46 -3.42
C GLU A 68 -5.87 18.16 -4.18
N ASN A 69 -6.19 17.10 -3.45
CA ASN A 69 -6.54 15.78 -3.98
C ASN A 69 -5.52 15.22 -4.99
N ILE A 70 -4.23 15.30 -4.67
CA ILE A 70 -3.14 14.87 -5.54
C ILE A 70 -2.89 13.36 -5.37
N PRO A 71 -2.90 12.56 -6.45
CA PRO A 71 -2.53 11.14 -6.40
C PRO A 71 -1.01 10.98 -6.37
N LEU A 72 -0.45 10.76 -5.19
CA LEU A 72 0.99 10.59 -4.98
C LEU A 72 1.51 9.31 -5.62
N GLY A 73 2.77 9.35 -6.08
CA GLY A 73 3.42 8.22 -6.73
C GLY A 73 2.92 7.97 -8.15
N THR A 74 2.22 8.93 -8.75
CA THR A 74 1.66 8.81 -10.10
C THR A 74 2.13 9.94 -11.01
N GLY A 75 2.37 9.63 -12.30
CA GLY A 75 2.57 10.62 -13.37
C GLY A 75 3.42 11.83 -13.00
N ASN A 76 2.76 12.97 -12.73
CA ASN A 76 3.40 14.25 -12.42
C ASN A 76 3.71 14.47 -10.93
N TYR A 77 3.48 13.49 -10.05
CA TYR A 77 3.59 13.61 -8.59
C TYR A 77 4.43 12.45 -8.01
N MET A 78 5.58 12.20 -8.64
CA MET A 78 6.50 11.13 -8.27
C MET A 78 7.62 11.59 -7.33
N ILE A 79 7.83 12.89 -7.21
CA ILE A 79 8.95 13.50 -6.50
C ILE A 79 8.40 14.62 -5.61
N LEU A 80 9.00 14.79 -4.43
CA LEU A 80 8.86 15.98 -3.61
C LEU A 80 10.17 16.78 -3.67
N ASN A 81 10.11 17.96 -4.28
CA ASN A 81 11.24 18.89 -4.37
C ASN A 81 10.87 20.25 -3.79
N PHE A 82 11.75 21.26 -3.92
CA PHE A 82 11.51 22.63 -3.44
C PHE A 82 10.20 23.27 -3.92
N ASN A 83 9.77 22.98 -5.16
CA ASN A 83 8.53 23.51 -5.72
C ASN A 83 7.28 22.73 -5.26
N GLY A 84 7.46 21.61 -4.56
CA GLY A 84 6.40 20.76 -4.05
C GLY A 84 6.32 19.40 -4.76
N TRP A 85 5.11 18.85 -4.85
CA TRP A 85 4.88 17.57 -5.53
C TRP A 85 4.97 17.75 -7.05
N GLY A 86 5.87 16.99 -7.67
CA GLY A 86 6.23 17.13 -9.09
C GLY A 86 6.78 15.84 -9.69
N ASN A 87 7.29 15.94 -10.91
CA ASN A 87 8.05 14.88 -11.60
C ASN A 87 9.44 15.34 -12.05
N ASP A 88 9.82 16.55 -11.68
CA ASP A 88 11.11 17.12 -11.97
C ASP A 88 12.10 16.91 -10.82
N THR A 89 13.37 16.82 -11.18
CA THR A 89 14.48 16.55 -10.25
C THR A 89 15.20 17.84 -9.84
N THR A 90 14.48 18.96 -9.72
CA THR A 90 15.06 20.22 -9.27
C THR A 90 15.44 20.14 -7.78
N PRO A 91 16.68 20.39 -7.37
CA PRO A 91 17.06 20.38 -5.96
C PRO A 91 16.57 21.63 -5.20
N PRO A 92 16.45 21.57 -3.86
CA PRO A 92 16.55 20.39 -3.00
C PRO A 92 15.41 19.38 -3.24
N ILE A 93 15.74 18.09 -3.11
CA ILE A 93 14.78 16.98 -3.23
C ILE A 93 14.63 16.33 -1.86
N PHE A 94 13.39 16.27 -1.40
CA PHE A 94 13.01 15.68 -0.11
C PHE A 94 12.52 14.24 -0.27
N MET A 95 12.02 13.87 -1.46
CA MET A 95 11.64 12.50 -1.80
C MET A 95 11.81 12.24 -3.30
N TYR A 96 12.66 11.27 -3.67
CA TYR A 96 12.97 10.94 -5.07
C TYR A 96 11.97 9.98 -5.74
N SER A 97 11.18 9.27 -4.96
CA SER A 97 10.18 8.33 -5.46
C SER A 97 9.05 8.20 -4.45
N ALA A 98 8.01 9.01 -4.61
CA ALA A 98 6.75 8.84 -3.91
C ALA A 98 6.23 7.43 -4.17
N PRO A 99 6.11 6.57 -3.14
CA PRO A 99 5.51 5.27 -3.33
C PRO A 99 4.06 5.41 -3.79
N ARG A 100 3.58 4.43 -4.52
CA ARG A 100 2.19 4.33 -4.99
C ARG A 100 1.50 3.19 -4.27
N ASP A 101 0.18 3.30 -4.03
CA ASP A 101 -0.56 2.22 -3.39
C ASP A 101 -0.37 0.89 -4.17
N PRO A 102 0.00 -0.23 -3.51
CA PRO A 102 0.33 -1.47 -4.21
C PRO A 102 -0.83 -2.06 -5.02
N LYS A 103 -2.08 -1.79 -4.64
CA LYS A 103 -3.27 -2.22 -5.39
C LYS A 103 -3.54 -1.35 -6.62
N MET A 104 -3.08 -0.10 -6.59
CA MET A 104 -3.33 0.87 -7.65
C MET A 104 -2.21 0.95 -8.69
N ALA A 105 -1.09 0.25 -8.47
CA ALA A 105 0.08 0.27 -9.36
C ALA A 105 -0.23 0.10 -10.86
N ASN A 106 -1.23 -0.72 -11.22
CA ASN A 106 -1.64 -0.99 -12.60
C ASN A 106 -3.00 -0.37 -12.97
N GLN A 107 -3.53 0.52 -12.15
CA GLN A 107 -4.80 1.20 -12.36
C GLN A 107 -4.56 2.65 -12.77
N SER A 108 -5.60 3.28 -13.34
CA SER A 108 -5.60 4.72 -13.57
C SER A 108 -5.36 5.47 -12.25
N PRO A 109 -4.60 6.58 -12.25
CA PRO A 109 -4.40 7.40 -11.06
C PRO A 109 -5.73 7.83 -10.43
N ASP A 110 -5.89 7.60 -9.14
CA ASP A 110 -7.10 7.92 -8.39
C ASP A 110 -6.74 8.28 -6.95
N ALA A 111 -6.73 9.57 -6.60
CA ALA A 111 -6.31 10.01 -5.27
C ALA A 111 -7.37 9.64 -4.21
N CYS A 112 -6.95 9.08 -3.08
CA CYS A 112 -7.83 8.98 -1.93
C CYS A 112 -8.26 10.37 -1.44
N ILE A 113 -9.53 10.51 -1.13
CA ILE A 113 -10.14 11.73 -0.58
C ILE A 113 -11.02 11.36 0.61
N SER A 114 -11.52 12.34 1.35
CA SER A 114 -12.34 12.14 2.56
C SER A 114 -13.62 11.30 2.36
N SER A 115 -14.08 11.15 1.12
CA SER A 115 -15.24 10.33 0.75
C SER A 115 -14.90 9.03 0.03
N SER A 116 -13.63 8.66 -0.07
CA SER A 116 -13.21 7.42 -0.74
C SER A 116 -13.70 6.20 0.03
N SER A 117 -14.42 5.30 -0.66
CA SER A 117 -15.00 4.08 -0.08
C SER A 117 -14.35 2.79 -0.58
N GLY A 118 -13.18 2.89 -1.23
CA GLY A 118 -12.47 1.77 -1.82
C GLY A 118 -10.99 2.07 -2.02
N SER A 119 -10.25 1.09 -2.56
CA SER A 119 -8.82 1.23 -2.82
C SER A 119 -8.54 2.37 -3.82
N CYS A 120 -7.61 3.24 -3.46
CA CYS A 120 -7.19 4.44 -4.19
C CYS A 120 -5.69 4.68 -3.91
N ASP A 121 -5.06 5.52 -4.72
CA ASP A 121 -3.69 6.00 -4.53
C ASP A 121 -3.62 6.90 -3.30
N TYR A 122 -2.45 7.01 -2.67
CA TYR A 122 -2.26 7.95 -1.56
C TYR A 122 -2.61 9.37 -2.02
N GLY A 123 -3.58 9.97 -1.35
CA GLY A 123 -4.09 11.29 -1.72
C GLY A 123 -3.48 12.37 -0.84
N TYR A 124 -2.87 13.38 -1.43
CA TYR A 124 -2.33 14.52 -0.70
C TYR A 124 -3.25 15.73 -0.82
N SER A 125 -3.50 16.41 0.29
CA SER A 125 -4.16 17.72 0.32
C SER A 125 -3.54 18.61 1.39
N LEU A 126 -3.47 19.92 1.11
CA LEU A 126 -3.09 20.93 2.08
C LEU A 126 -4.36 21.61 2.63
N ASN A 127 -4.49 21.68 3.95
CA ASN A 127 -5.59 22.37 4.61
C ASN A 127 -5.06 23.32 5.68
N ASN A 128 -5.30 24.63 5.53
CA ASN A 128 -4.92 25.65 6.51
C ASN A 128 -3.47 25.51 7.02
N ASN A 129 -2.54 25.25 6.10
CA ASN A 129 -1.11 25.09 6.37
C ASN A 129 -0.68 23.75 7.00
N ASP A 130 -1.57 22.77 7.13
CA ASP A 130 -1.27 21.40 7.54
C ASP A 130 -1.50 20.42 6.40
N PHE A 131 -0.59 19.48 6.20
CA PHE A 131 -0.80 18.42 5.21
C PHE A 131 -1.73 17.33 5.73
N ILE A 132 -2.48 16.75 4.80
CA ILE A 132 -3.30 15.57 5.02
C ILE A 132 -2.96 14.56 3.94
N ILE A 133 -2.59 13.35 4.35
CA ILE A 133 -2.46 12.20 3.45
C ILE A 133 -3.61 11.24 3.70
N TYR A 134 -4.45 11.04 2.70
CA TYR A 134 -5.50 10.03 2.68
C TYR A 134 -4.95 8.71 2.16
N PHE A 135 -5.31 7.60 2.81
CA PHE A 135 -4.93 6.26 2.38
C PHE A 135 -5.98 5.24 2.78
N TYR A 136 -6.01 4.10 2.10
CA TYR A 136 -7.02 3.06 2.32
C TYR A 136 -6.38 1.75 2.80
N LEU A 137 -6.78 1.27 3.98
CA LEU A 137 -6.38 -0.03 4.51
C LEU A 137 -7.35 -1.12 4.07
N GLU A 138 -6.81 -2.27 3.66
CA GLU A 138 -7.59 -3.44 3.22
C GLU A 138 -8.00 -4.37 4.35
N GLY A 139 -7.44 -4.17 5.53
CA GLY A 139 -7.64 -4.98 6.71
C GLY A 139 -7.21 -4.21 7.95
N ASN A 140 -7.47 -4.80 9.11
CA ASN A 140 -7.17 -4.16 10.39
C ASN A 140 -5.67 -4.23 10.68
N ILE A 141 -5.08 -3.10 11.11
CA ILE A 141 -3.70 -3.02 11.60
C ILE A 141 -3.72 -2.41 12.99
N GLY A 142 -3.32 -3.18 14.00
CA GLY A 142 -3.35 -2.70 15.39
C GLY A 142 -4.77 -2.31 15.81
N SER A 143 -4.97 -1.04 16.16
CA SER A 143 -6.30 -0.47 16.48
C SER A 143 -7.03 0.13 15.28
N MET A 144 -6.37 0.25 14.13
CA MET A 144 -6.95 0.80 12.91
C MET A 144 -7.77 -0.28 12.19
N VAL A 145 -8.98 0.06 11.78
CA VAL A 145 -9.89 -0.84 11.06
C VAL A 145 -9.65 -0.78 9.55
N GLU A 146 -10.20 -1.71 8.79
CA GLU A 146 -10.22 -1.55 7.33
C GLU A 146 -10.99 -0.29 6.93
N GLY A 147 -10.52 0.41 5.90
CA GLY A 147 -11.17 1.63 5.42
C GLY A 147 -10.22 2.78 5.15
N LEU A 148 -10.82 3.96 4.96
CA LEU A 148 -10.13 5.22 4.74
C LEU A 148 -9.56 5.74 6.05
N HIS A 149 -8.30 6.13 6.00
CA HIS A 149 -7.56 6.74 7.09
C HIS A 149 -6.82 7.98 6.61
N VAL A 150 -6.44 8.81 7.57
CA VAL A 150 -5.71 10.06 7.34
C VAL A 150 -4.44 10.10 8.17
N ALA A 151 -3.37 10.62 7.58
CA ALA A 151 -2.14 10.92 8.27
C ALA A 151 -1.85 12.42 8.21
N THR A 152 -1.55 13.00 9.36
CA THR A 152 -1.16 14.39 9.54
C THR A 152 0.27 14.46 10.10
N GLU A 153 0.74 15.65 10.46
CA GLU A 153 2.04 15.81 11.11
C GLU A 153 2.11 15.06 12.44
N ASP A 154 1.06 15.14 13.27
CA ASP A 154 1.07 14.62 14.63
C ASP A 154 0.62 13.16 14.72
N GLU A 155 -0.38 12.76 13.93
CA GLU A 155 -1.07 11.49 14.12
C GLU A 155 -1.51 10.80 12.82
N ILE A 156 -1.90 9.53 12.98
CA ILE A 156 -2.51 8.72 11.93
C ILE A 156 -3.83 8.21 12.50
N ILE A 157 -4.94 8.55 11.85
CA ILE A 157 -6.31 8.34 12.33
C ILE A 157 -7.13 7.54 11.34
#